data_AF-A0A1F9YVJ5-F1
#
_entry.id   AF-A0A1F9YVJ5-F1
#
_cell.length_a   1.000
_cell.length_b   1.000
_cell.length_c   1.000
_cell.angle_alpha   90.00
_cell.angle_beta   90.00
_cell.angle_gamma   90.00
#
_symmetry.space_group_name_H-M   'P 1'
#
loop_
_entity.id
_entity.type
_entity.pdbx_description
1 polymer ?
#
loop_
_entity_poly.entity_id
_entity_poly.type
_entity_poly.pdbx_seq_one_letter_code
_entity_poly.pdbx_strand_id
1 'polypeptide(L)'
;MRCTSCGVENPPQAGYCLRCGNKLAIEQSSEPAPARQFVAAQAKSTMDKMLETPGTIVLAIGILLLLVSLVLISAGRWSGLGVAIVGVILLLVAVQLRGHETRIAASQAERAQSVLQNGIREIEVVKIKCRYCGALNPDGARNCGSCGAIL
;
A
#
# COMPACT_ATOMS: atom_id res chain seq x y z
N MET A 1 -31.09 -5.28 22.95
CA MET A 1 -31.29 -3.99 23.62
C MET A 1 -32.72 -3.52 23.48
N ARG A 2 -33.33 -2.96 24.53
CA ARG A 2 -34.70 -2.44 24.48
C ARG A 2 -34.73 -1.02 23.94
N CYS A 3 -35.67 -0.74 23.04
CA CYS A 3 -35.89 0.61 22.53
C CYS A 3 -36.48 1.50 23.62
N THR A 4 -35.86 2.65 23.88
CA THR A 4 -36.32 3.62 24.88
C THR A 4 -37.62 4.32 24.49
N SER A 5 -37.99 4.32 23.21
CA SER A 5 -39.18 5.01 22.71
C SER A 5 -40.44 4.14 22.66
N CYS A 6 -40.31 2.84 22.35
CA CYS A 6 -41.47 1.96 22.21
C CYS A 6 -41.36 0.64 23.00
N GLY A 7 -40.29 0.45 23.78
CA GLY A 7 -40.12 -0.68 24.69
C GLY A 7 -39.80 -2.04 24.06
N VAL A 8 -39.73 -2.15 22.72
CA VAL A 8 -39.51 -3.43 22.05
C VAL A 8 -38.07 -3.91 22.20
N GLU A 9 -37.89 -5.21 22.37
CA GLU A 9 -36.60 -5.90 22.35
C GLU A 9 -36.04 -5.88 20.93
N ASN A 10 -34.86 -5.29 20.73
CA ASN A 10 -34.15 -5.27 19.45
C ASN A 10 -32.84 -6.07 19.54
N PRO A 11 -32.36 -6.66 18.44
CA PRO A 11 -31.04 -7.28 18.37
C PRO A 11 -29.93 -6.31 18.81
N PRO A 12 -28.84 -6.79 19.44
CA PRO A 12 -27.77 -5.91 19.94
C PRO A 12 -27.04 -5.12 18.84
N GLN A 13 -27.07 -5.59 17.59
CA GLN A 13 -26.48 -4.92 16.43
C GLN A 13 -27.44 -4.01 15.64
N ALA A 14 -28.69 -3.84 16.07
CA ALA A 14 -29.71 -3.09 15.34
C ALA A 14 -29.51 -1.56 15.46
N GLY A 15 -29.08 -0.87 14.40
CA GLY A 15 -28.87 0.59 14.44
C GLY A 15 -30.16 1.41 14.64
N TYR A 16 -31.32 0.81 14.38
CA TYR A 16 -32.65 1.40 14.50
C TYR A 16 -33.63 0.37 15.08
N CYS A 17 -34.69 0.85 15.71
CA CYS A 17 -35.75 0.03 16.26
C CYS A 17 -36.62 -0.57 15.15
N LEU A 18 -36.77 -1.89 15.12
CA LEU A 18 -37.53 -2.63 14.10
C LEU A 18 -39.03 -2.34 14.11
N ARG A 19 -39.57 -1.83 15.23
CA ARG A 19 -41.00 -1.50 15.37
C ARG A 19 -41.34 -0.04 15.05
N CYS A 20 -40.66 0.91 15.71
CA CYS A 20 -40.99 2.34 15.60
C CYS A 20 -40.02 3.17 14.76
N GLY A 21 -38.90 2.58 14.30
CA GLY A 21 -37.91 3.27 13.48
C GLY A 21 -36.91 4.16 14.22
N ASN A 22 -37.04 4.36 15.53
CA ASN A 22 -36.12 5.23 16.27
C ASN A 22 -34.69 4.69 16.33
N LYS A 23 -33.71 5.58 16.19
CA LYS A 23 -32.27 5.26 16.24
C LYS A 23 -31.89 4.74 17.62
N LEU A 24 -31.15 3.63 17.65
CA LEU A 24 -30.63 3.04 18.88
C LEU A 24 -29.17 3.45 19.04
N ALA A 25 -28.79 3.88 20.24
CA ALA A 25 -27.40 4.24 20.55
C ALA A 25 -26.57 2.96 20.65
N ILE A 26 -26.05 2.49 19.52
CA ILE A 26 -25.00 1.48 19.53
C ILE A 26 -23.71 2.20 19.85
N GLU A 27 -23.20 2.01 21.07
CA GLU A 27 -21.79 2.26 21.35
C GLU A 27 -20.99 1.33 20.45
N GLN A 28 -20.43 1.92 19.39
CA GLN A 28 -19.52 1.23 18.50
C GLN A 28 -18.32 0.80 19.32
N SER A 29 -18.18 -0.51 19.52
CA SER A 29 -16.90 -1.13 19.82
C SER A 29 -15.86 -0.54 18.88
N SER A 30 -14.88 0.13 19.46
CA SER A 30 -13.76 0.77 18.81
C SER A 30 -13.17 -0.08 17.68
N GLU A 31 -13.11 0.56 16.51
CA GLU A 31 -12.09 0.48 15.47
C GLU A 31 -11.15 -0.74 15.49
N PRO A 32 -11.10 -1.54 14.40
CA PRO A 32 -10.22 -2.70 14.36
C PRO A 32 -8.75 -2.24 14.40
N ALA A 33 -8.01 -2.79 15.36
CA ALA A 33 -6.57 -2.57 15.59
C ALA A 33 -5.58 -2.96 14.47
N PRO A 34 -5.87 -3.79 13.44
CA PRO A 34 -4.84 -4.20 12.50
C PRO A 34 -4.42 -3.09 11.52
N ALA A 35 -5.24 -2.04 11.32
CA ALA A 35 -4.93 -0.97 10.37
C ALA A 35 -3.73 -0.11 10.83
N ARG A 36 -3.63 0.27 12.12
CA ARG A 36 -2.50 1.09 12.61
C ARG A 36 -1.17 0.35 12.61
N GLN A 37 -1.19 -0.96 12.87
CA GLN A 37 0.03 -1.78 12.87
C GLN A 37 0.61 -1.92 11.46
N PHE A 38 -0.25 -1.98 10.43
CA PHE A 38 0.18 -2.06 9.05
C PHE A 38 0.88 -0.79 8.57
N VAL A 39 0.39 0.39 8.98
CA VAL A 39 0.99 1.68 8.58
C VAL A 39 2.35 1.91 9.26
N ALA A 40 2.46 1.60 10.56
CA ALA A 40 3.73 1.76 11.29
C ALA A 40 4.83 0.81 10.80
N ALA A 41 4.48 -0.43 10.43
CA ALA A 41 5.41 -1.38 9.85
C ALA A 41 5.88 -0.97 8.44
N GLN A 42 4.98 -0.41 7.61
CA GLN A 42 5.33 0.12 6.29
C GLN A 42 6.24 1.36 6.38
N ALA A 43 5.99 2.26 7.33
CA ALA A 43 6.81 3.47 7.50
C ALA A 43 8.27 3.13 7.84
N LYS A 44 8.50 2.16 8.73
CA LYS A 44 9.85 1.69 9.09
C LYS A 44 10.56 1.03 7.90
N SER A 45 9.86 0.14 7.19
CA SER A 45 10.42 -0.55 5.99
C SER A 45 10.83 0.40 4.87
N THR A 46 10.21 1.58 4.78
CA THR A 46 10.48 2.54 3.69
C THR A 46 11.73 3.36 3.98
N MET A 47 12.00 3.69 5.25
CA MET A 47 13.19 4.45 5.64
C MET A 47 14.46 3.61 5.59
N ASP A 48 14.42 2.33 5.98
CA ASP A 48 15.58 1.43 5.89
C ASP A 48 16.03 1.21 4.43
N LYS A 49 15.08 1.20 3.47
CA LYS A 49 15.37 1.04 2.04
C LYS A 49 16.06 2.25 1.39
N MET A 50 15.99 3.44 1.99
CA MET A 50 16.68 4.62 1.45
C MET A 50 18.19 4.61 1.74
N LEU A 51 18.63 3.88 2.77
CA LEU A 51 20.04 3.84 3.18
C LEU A 51 20.84 2.71 2.51
N GLU A 52 20.16 1.68 1.97
CA GLU A 52 20.77 0.47 1.40
C GLU A 52 20.32 0.19 -0.05
N THR A 53 20.38 1.19 -0.94
CA THR A 53 20.35 0.87 -2.38
C THR A 53 21.77 0.48 -2.82
N PRO A 54 22.03 -0.78 -3.22
CA PRO A 54 23.37 -1.23 -3.62
C PRO A 54 23.96 -0.36 -4.75
N GLY A 55 23.13 0.24 -5.60
CA GLY A 55 23.58 1.19 -6.63
C GLY A 55 24.16 2.51 -6.12
N THR A 56 23.87 2.94 -4.88
CA THR A 56 24.44 4.17 -4.31
C THR A 56 25.84 3.94 -3.73
N ILE A 57 26.04 2.82 -3.05
CA ILE A 57 27.33 2.40 -2.49
C ILE A 57 28.36 2.20 -3.61
N VAL A 58 28.00 1.49 -4.68
CA VAL A 58 28.89 1.25 -5.82
C VAL A 58 29.26 2.55 -6.54
N LEU A 59 28.31 3.51 -6.63
CA LEU A 59 28.59 4.84 -7.20
C LEU A 59 29.60 5.61 -6.35
N ALA A 60 29.41 5.63 -5.03
CA ALA A 60 30.32 6.32 -4.11
C ALA A 60 31.74 5.74 -4.15
N ILE A 61 31.87 4.41 -4.18
CA ILE A 61 33.15 3.71 -4.33
C ILE A 61 33.80 4.04 -5.68
N GLY A 62 33.05 4.01 -6.79
CA GLY A 62 33.57 4.37 -8.11
C GLY A 62 34.11 5.80 -8.16
N ILE A 63 33.37 6.77 -7.61
CA ILE A 63 33.81 8.18 -7.51
C ILE A 63 35.07 8.30 -6.65
N LEU A 64 35.11 7.65 -5.49
CA LEU A 64 36.26 7.66 -4.60
C LEU A 64 37.53 7.13 -5.31
N LEU A 65 37.42 6.01 -6.04
CA LEU A 65 38.54 5.45 -6.79
C LEU A 65 39.04 6.39 -7.90
N LEU A 66 38.15 7.10 -8.59
CA LEU A 66 38.56 8.10 -9.58
C LEU A 66 39.33 9.27 -8.95
N LEU A 67 38.91 9.74 -7.78
CA LEU A 67 39.62 10.78 -7.04
C LEU A 67 41.01 10.30 -6.60
N VAL A 68 41.11 9.06 -6.09
CA VAL A 68 42.38 8.44 -5.70
C VAL A 68 43.30 8.26 -6.92
N SER A 69 42.77 7.84 -8.07
CA SER A 69 43.52 7.76 -9.32
C SER A 69 44.10 9.09 -9.75
N LEU A 70 43.35 10.18 -9.66
CA LEU A 70 43.82 11.51 -10.02
C LEU A 70 45.03 11.94 -9.17
N VAL A 71 45.01 11.61 -7.87
CA VAL A 71 46.14 11.86 -6.96
C VAL A 71 47.36 10.99 -7.33
N LEU A 72 47.16 9.72 -7.69
CA LEU A 72 48.26 8.84 -8.09
C LEU A 72 48.90 9.27 -9.42
N ILE A 73 48.09 9.67 -10.41
CA ILE A 73 48.56 10.14 -11.72
C ILE A 73 49.33 11.46 -11.57
N SER A 74 48.81 12.42 -10.78
CA SER A 74 49.51 13.69 -10.52
C SER A 74 50.83 13.52 -9.77
N ALA A 75 50.95 12.46 -8.95
CA ALA A 75 52.20 12.05 -8.33
C ALA A 75 53.14 11.24 -9.25
N GLY A 76 52.83 11.13 -10.55
CA GLY A 76 53.64 10.40 -11.53
C GLY A 76 53.60 8.88 -11.41
N ARG A 77 52.69 8.31 -10.61
CA ARG A 77 52.52 6.85 -10.52
C ARG A 77 51.59 6.33 -11.60
N TRP A 78 52.14 5.51 -12.48
CA TRP A 78 51.43 4.83 -13.56
C TRP A 78 50.33 3.86 -13.07
N SER A 79 50.41 3.41 -11.81
CA SER A 79 49.35 2.60 -11.18
C SER A 79 47.99 3.33 -11.10
N GLY A 80 47.98 4.67 -11.19
CA GLY A 80 46.75 5.45 -11.18
C GLY A 80 45.84 5.19 -12.39
N LEU A 81 46.39 4.76 -13.53
CA LEU A 81 45.60 4.42 -14.73
C LEU A 81 44.75 3.16 -14.50
N GLY A 82 45.32 2.13 -13.88
CA GLY A 82 44.60 0.90 -13.55
C GLY A 82 43.45 1.13 -12.58
N VAL A 83 43.69 1.94 -11.53
CA VAL A 83 42.66 2.31 -10.56
C VAL A 83 41.54 3.14 -11.23
N ALA A 84 41.87 3.93 -12.26
CA ALA A 84 40.89 4.78 -12.94
C ALA A 84 39.93 3.91 -13.78
N ILE A 85 40.47 2.90 -14.47
CA ILE A 85 39.66 1.93 -15.23
C ILE A 85 38.67 1.20 -14.30
N VAL A 86 39.13 0.76 -13.13
CA VAL A 86 38.24 0.11 -12.14
C VAL A 86 37.16 1.08 -11.64
N GLY A 87 37.51 2.34 -11.36
CA GLY A 87 36.55 3.37 -10.97
C GLY A 87 35.48 3.62 -12.04
N VAL A 88 35.86 3.70 -13.32
CA VAL A 88 34.91 3.85 -14.45
C VAL A 88 34.00 2.63 -14.57
N ILE A 89 34.55 1.41 -14.47
CA ILE A 89 33.75 0.17 -14.54
C ILE A 89 32.71 0.15 -13.42
N LEU A 90 33.08 0.48 -12.18
CA LEU A 90 32.13 0.55 -11.06
C LEU A 90 31.05 1.61 -11.28
N LEU A 91 31.39 2.76 -11.85
CA LEU A 91 30.41 3.79 -12.22
C LEU A 91 29.41 3.31 -13.26
N LEU A 92 29.88 2.62 -14.31
CA LEU A 92 28.99 2.04 -15.32
C LEU A 92 28.07 0.98 -14.70
N VAL A 93 28.61 0.10 -13.85
CA VAL A 93 27.81 -0.90 -13.12
C VAL A 93 26.78 -0.21 -12.21
N ALA A 94 27.14 0.86 -11.51
CA ALA A 94 26.23 1.61 -10.66
C ALA A 94 25.05 2.22 -11.45
N VAL A 95 25.32 2.75 -12.65
CA VAL A 95 24.26 3.27 -13.54
C VAL A 95 23.29 2.17 -13.97
N GLN A 96 23.81 0.99 -14.32
CA GLN A 96 22.98 -0.17 -14.70
C GLN A 96 22.13 -0.67 -13.52
N LEU A 97 22.71 -0.72 -12.31
CA LEU A 97 21.99 -1.12 -11.10
C LEU A 97 20.84 -0.17 -10.76
N ARG A 98 21.05 1.15 -10.84
CA ARG A 98 19.98 2.15 -10.64
C ARG A 98 18.87 2.02 -11.69
N GLY A 99 19.24 1.74 -12.94
CA GLY A 99 18.28 1.47 -14.01
C GLY A 99 17.43 0.22 -13.74
N HIS A 100 18.01 -0.81 -13.12
CA HIS A 100 17.29 -2.02 -12.73
C HIS A 100 16.37 -1.79 -11.52
N GLU A 101 16.85 -1.05 -10.51
CA GLU A 101 16.06 -0.69 -9.33
C GLU A 101 14.80 0.11 -9.71
N THR A 102 14.93 1.09 -10.60
CA THR A 102 13.79 1.89 -11.10
C THR A 102 12.79 1.04 -11.90
N ARG A 103 13.27 0.10 -12.72
CA ARG A 103 12.40 -0.86 -13.44
C ARG A 103 11.65 -1.79 -12.48
N ILE A 104 12.30 -2.29 -11.44
CA ILE A 104 11.64 -3.10 -10.41
C ILE A 104 10.56 -2.27 -9.71
N ALA A 105 10.88 -1.06 -9.27
CA ALA A 105 9.94 -0.20 -8.57
C ALA A 105 8.70 0.11 -9.43
N ALA A 106 8.88 0.41 -10.72
CA ALA A 106 7.78 0.59 -11.67
C ALA A 106 6.91 -0.69 -11.79
N SER A 107 7.55 -1.85 -11.95
CA SER A 107 6.84 -3.13 -12.07
C SER A 107 6.03 -3.49 -10.80
N GLN A 108 6.54 -3.12 -9.63
CA GLN A 108 5.84 -3.34 -8.36
C GLN A 108 4.63 -2.40 -8.22
N ALA A 109 4.76 -1.15 -8.64
CA ALA A 109 3.65 -0.20 -8.65
C ALA A 109 2.50 -0.66 -9.56
N GLU A 110 2.82 -1.15 -10.77
CA GLU A 110 1.83 -1.71 -11.70
C GLU A 110 1.11 -2.94 -11.12
N ARG A 111 1.85 -3.85 -10.47
CA ARG A 111 1.25 -5.03 -9.80
C ARG A 111 0.35 -4.64 -8.62
N ALA A 112 0.76 -3.66 -7.83
CA ALA A 112 -0.05 -3.17 -6.70
C ALA A 112 -1.37 -2.55 -7.20
N GLN A 113 -1.30 -1.78 -8.28
CA GLN A 113 -2.48 -1.17 -8.90
C GLN A 113 -3.41 -2.24 -9.50
N SER A 114 -2.88 -3.27 -10.16
CA SER A 114 -3.72 -4.33 -10.75
C SER A 114 -4.43 -5.18 -9.70
N VAL A 115 -3.79 -5.46 -8.55
CA VAL A 115 -4.45 -6.14 -7.42
C VAL A 115 -5.59 -5.28 -6.85
N LEU A 116 -5.37 -3.97 -6.67
CA LEU A 116 -6.41 -3.06 -6.18
C LEU A 116 -7.58 -2.98 -7.17
N GLN A 117 -7.29 -2.81 -8.46
CA GLN A 117 -8.30 -2.77 -9.52
C GLN A 117 -9.11 -4.06 -9.56
N ASN A 118 -8.46 -5.23 -9.50
CA ASN A 118 -9.14 -6.52 -9.51
C ASN A 118 -10.01 -6.71 -8.26
N GLY A 119 -9.53 -6.30 -7.09
CA GLY A 119 -10.34 -6.32 -5.86
C GLY A 119 -11.57 -5.41 -5.95
N ILE A 120 -11.44 -4.23 -6.56
CA ILE A 120 -12.59 -3.32 -6.79
C ILE A 120 -13.59 -3.95 -7.78
N ARG A 121 -13.12 -4.57 -8.86
CA ARG A 121 -14.00 -5.25 -9.83
C ARG A 121 -14.75 -6.42 -9.20
N GLU A 122 -14.13 -7.15 -8.29
CA GLU A 122 -14.79 -8.25 -7.57
C GLU A 122 -15.93 -7.73 -6.68
N ILE A 123 -15.72 -6.60 -5.98
CA ILE A 123 -16.75 -5.92 -5.18
C ILE A 123 -17.88 -5.36 -6.06
N GLU A 124 -17.58 -4.92 -7.29
CA GLU A 124 -18.58 -4.36 -8.21
C GLU A 124 -19.52 -5.42 -8.82
N VAL A 125 -19.08 -6.68 -8.93
CA VAL A 125 -19.80 -7.71 -9.68
C VAL A 125 -20.76 -8.54 -8.82
N VAL A 126 -20.52 -8.65 -7.52
CA VAL A 126 -21.43 -9.39 -6.66
C VAL A 126 -22.63 -8.50 -6.34
N LYS A 127 -23.81 -8.96 -6.78
CA LYS A 127 -25.09 -8.29 -6.59
C LYS A 127 -25.98 -9.18 -5.75
N ILE A 128 -26.42 -8.69 -4.60
CA ILE A 128 -27.37 -9.41 -3.74
C ILE A 128 -28.81 -9.22 -4.21
N LYS A 129 -29.57 -10.32 -4.25
CA LYS A 129 -30.99 -10.32 -4.60
C LYS A 129 -31.82 -10.00 -3.36
N CYS A 130 -32.67 -8.98 -3.44
CA CYS A 130 -33.62 -8.64 -2.38
C CYS A 130 -34.62 -9.79 -2.16
N ARG A 131 -34.72 -10.29 -0.93
CA ARG A 131 -35.64 -11.37 -0.56
C ARG A 131 -37.12 -10.99 -0.68
N TYR A 132 -37.43 -9.69 -0.64
CA TYR A 132 -38.81 -9.19 -0.64
C TYR A 132 -39.35 -8.88 -2.05
N CYS A 133 -38.59 -8.17 -2.89
CA CYS A 133 -39.04 -7.75 -4.22
C CYS A 133 -38.25 -8.37 -5.39
N GLY A 134 -37.15 -9.08 -5.11
CA GLY A 134 -36.31 -9.70 -6.13
C GLY A 134 -35.35 -8.77 -6.87
N ALA A 135 -35.34 -7.46 -6.58
CA ALA A 135 -34.39 -6.53 -7.18
C ALA A 135 -32.94 -6.87 -6.82
N LEU A 136 -32.02 -6.73 -7.78
CA LEU A 136 -30.58 -6.86 -7.54
C LEU A 136 -30.00 -5.55 -7.04
N ASN A 137 -29.26 -5.61 -5.94
CA ASN A 137 -28.63 -4.46 -5.30
C ASN A 137 -27.11 -4.68 -5.23
N PRO A 138 -26.31 -3.60 -5.26
CA PRO A 138 -24.86 -3.73 -5.16
C PRO A 138 -24.45 -4.28 -3.79
N ASP A 139 -23.31 -4.97 -3.75
CA ASP A 139 -22.72 -5.43 -2.50
C ASP A 139 -22.43 -4.27 -1.54
N GLY A 140 -22.77 -4.47 -0.27
CA GLY A 140 -22.70 -3.44 0.77
C GLY A 140 -23.94 -2.54 0.89
N ALA A 141 -24.94 -2.67 0.00
CA ALA A 141 -26.22 -2.00 0.17
C ALA A 141 -26.96 -2.55 1.41
N ARG A 142 -27.33 -1.67 2.34
CA ARG A 142 -28.08 -2.04 3.56
C ARG A 142 -29.58 -2.11 3.33
N ASN A 143 -30.07 -1.36 2.35
CA ASN A 143 -31.48 -1.25 2.02
C ASN A 143 -31.66 -1.41 0.51
N CYS A 144 -32.78 -2.00 0.11
CA CYS A 144 -33.12 -2.20 -1.28
C CYS A 144 -33.49 -0.87 -1.93
N GLY A 145 -32.85 -0.53 -3.05
CA GLY A 145 -33.15 0.70 -3.80
C GLY A 145 -34.53 0.71 -4.47
N SER A 146 -35.15 -0.45 -4.64
CA SER A 146 -36.48 -0.57 -5.27
C SER A 146 -37.63 -0.54 -4.27
N CYS A 147 -37.51 -1.21 -3.11
CA CYS A 147 -38.61 -1.32 -2.14
C CYS A 147 -38.28 -0.85 -0.71
N GLY A 148 -37.04 -0.43 -0.44
CA GLY A 148 -36.60 0.07 0.88
C GLY A 148 -36.34 -1.00 1.95
N ALA A 149 -36.67 -2.27 1.69
CA ALA A 149 -36.45 -3.37 2.63
C ALA A 149 -34.97 -3.59 2.94
N ILE A 150 -34.66 -4.09 4.14
CA ILE A 150 -33.28 -4.44 4.52
C ILE A 150 -32.83 -5.67 3.70
N LEU A 151 -31.62 -5.61 3.15
CA LEU A 151 -31.03 -6.62 2.27
C LEU A 151 -30.36 -7.76 3.04
#